data_AF-A0A367RMB0-F1
#
_entry.id   AF-A0A367RMB0-F1
#
_cell.length_a   1.000
_cell.length_b   1.000
_cell.length_c   1.000
_cell.angle_alpha   90.00
_cell.angle_beta   90.00
_cell.angle_gamma   90.00
#
_symmetry.space_group_name_H-M   'P 1'
#
loop_
_entity.id
_entity.type
_entity.pdbx_description
1 polymer ?
#
loop_
_entity_poly.entity_id
_entity_poly.type
_entity_poly.pdbx_seq_one_letter_code
_entity_poly.pdbx_strand_id
1 'polypeptide(L)'
;MSENFGSSGQIQPLSIGNVVSAAVRLYRSHLKTYLNLAAIAHLWVLVPVYGWAKYAAISGLISRLAFGELIYQPEGVQTARSHINPRLWSFLRVAFQVGISLLIIYIGLAIVGGVLGALIGGVLGGIFGVSTGITVIIVGGIVTVVLVLLGLTWFYSRWIVAEVPLAVEENINGGESVARSWELTKASVFRIQGIVLVGFIVTLPLVFVLNYIPSLFLIRLEPGTAIYSIVNLISVIGSLIGGVLVMPFWQALKAVLYLDLRSRREGLGLQLREPPSQDFR
;
A
#
# COMPACT_ATOMS: atom_id res chain seq x y z
N MET A 1 58.15 12.23 -4.06
CA MET A 1 58.78 11.40 -3.02
C MET A 1 57.80 10.31 -2.64
N SER A 2 58.11 9.08 -3.04
CA SER A 2 57.30 7.87 -2.85
C SER A 2 57.56 7.29 -1.46
N GLU A 3 56.58 7.34 -0.56
CA GLU A 3 56.67 6.61 0.71
C GLU A 3 56.42 5.11 0.47
N ASN A 4 57.44 4.33 0.81
CA ASN A 4 57.48 2.87 0.79
C ASN A 4 56.43 2.28 1.75
N PHE A 5 55.42 1.59 1.23
CA PHE A 5 54.58 0.68 2.01
C PHE A 5 55.27 -0.68 2.16
N GLY A 6 56.41 -0.68 2.86
CA GLY A 6 57.19 -1.88 3.16
C GLY A 6 57.30 -2.09 4.66
N SER A 7 56.31 -2.73 5.28
CA SER A 7 56.55 -3.60 6.44
C SER A 7 55.39 -4.58 6.59
N SER A 8 55.73 -5.86 6.67
CA SER A 8 54.87 -6.96 7.10
C SER A 8 54.58 -6.81 8.61
N GLY A 9 53.75 -5.84 8.97
CA GLY A 9 53.33 -5.56 10.33
C GLY A 9 52.18 -6.46 10.76
N GLN A 10 52.37 -7.22 11.85
CA GLN A 10 51.28 -7.90 12.57
C GLN A 10 50.10 -6.93 12.78
N ILE A 11 48.89 -7.35 12.40
CA ILE A 11 47.66 -6.59 12.61
C ILE A 11 47.39 -6.55 14.12
N GLN A 12 47.99 -5.58 14.81
CA GLN A 12 47.77 -5.35 16.23
C GLN A 12 46.36 -4.76 16.41
N PRO A 13 45.58 -5.21 17.41
CA PRO A 13 44.25 -4.68 17.65
C PRO A 13 44.33 -3.17 17.94
N LEU A 14 43.63 -2.38 17.13
CA LEU A 14 43.60 -0.92 17.24
C LEU A 14 42.73 -0.50 18.44
N SER A 15 43.20 0.51 19.19
CA SER A 15 42.37 1.18 20.20
C SER A 15 41.22 1.97 19.55
N ILE A 16 40.13 2.22 20.29
CA ILE A 16 38.93 2.93 19.79
C ILE A 16 39.29 4.25 19.08
N GLY A 17 40.17 5.06 19.68
CA GLY A 17 40.61 6.34 19.10
C GLY A 17 41.46 6.18 17.84
N ASN A 18 42.28 5.13 17.77
CA ASN A 18 43.11 4.84 16.60
C ASN A 18 42.25 4.35 15.43
N VAL A 19 41.19 3.56 15.69
CA VAL A 19 40.23 3.12 14.67
C VAL A 19 39.55 4.31 14.00
N VAL A 20 38.98 5.24 14.79
CA VAL A 20 38.27 6.41 14.26
C VAL A 20 39.22 7.35 13.52
N SER A 21 40.39 7.62 14.09
CA SER A 21 41.40 8.50 13.45
C SER A 21 41.91 7.92 12.14
N ALA A 22 42.16 6.61 12.08
CA ALA A 22 42.53 5.91 10.85
C ALA A 22 41.40 5.96 9.81
N ALA A 23 40.15 5.75 10.22
CA ALA A 23 38.98 5.83 9.34
C ALA A 23 38.81 7.24 8.75
N VAL A 24 38.93 8.30 9.57
CA VAL A 24 38.86 9.69 9.11
C VAL A 24 40.00 10.00 8.13
N ARG A 25 41.22 9.58 8.44
CA ARG A 25 42.38 9.77 7.56
C ARG A 25 42.16 9.07 6.20
N LEU A 26 41.65 7.84 6.22
CA LEU A 26 41.36 7.06 5.01
C LEU A 26 40.21 7.66 4.20
N TYR A 27 39.14 8.09 4.87
CA TYR A 27 38.01 8.76 4.23
C TYR A 27 38.42 10.07 3.56
N ARG A 28 39.26 10.87 4.22
CA ARG A 28 39.78 12.13 3.65
C ARG A 28 40.73 11.88 2.47
N SER A 29 41.57 10.86 2.53
CA SER A 29 42.52 10.56 1.44
C SER A 29 41.86 10.03 0.17
N HIS A 30 40.70 9.36 0.28
CA HIS A 30 39.94 8.82 -0.86
C HIS A 30 38.55 9.44 -1.01
N LEU A 31 38.35 10.66 -0.52
CA LEU A 31 37.05 11.31 -0.37
C LEU A 31 36.18 11.22 -1.63
N LYS A 32 36.74 11.60 -2.80
CA LYS A 32 36.00 11.62 -4.07
C LYS A 32 35.54 10.22 -4.49
N THR A 33 36.41 9.22 -4.34
CA THR A 33 36.11 7.83 -4.71
C THR A 33 35.02 7.26 -3.81
N TYR A 34 35.14 7.42 -2.49
CA TYR A 34 34.14 6.94 -1.54
C TYR A 34 32.80 7.66 -1.69
N LEU A 35 32.79 8.97 -1.90
CA LEU A 35 31.56 9.72 -2.15
C LEU A 35 30.87 9.29 -3.45
N ASN A 36 31.63 9.01 -4.52
CA ASN A 36 31.06 8.54 -5.78
C ASN A 36 30.44 7.14 -5.62
N LEU A 37 31.17 6.20 -5.02
CA LEU A 37 30.66 4.86 -4.76
C LEU A 37 29.44 4.88 -3.84
N ALA A 38 29.46 5.72 -2.80
CA ALA A 38 28.31 5.92 -1.91
C ALA A 38 27.12 6.48 -2.69
N ALA A 39 27.31 7.50 -3.55
CA ALA A 39 26.23 8.05 -4.36
C ALA A 39 25.58 6.98 -5.27
N ILE A 40 26.39 6.17 -5.97
CA ILE A 40 25.88 5.06 -6.79
C ILE A 40 25.09 4.06 -5.95
N ALA A 41 25.60 3.68 -4.78
CA ALA A 41 24.91 2.76 -3.87
C ALA A 41 23.55 3.31 -3.42
N HIS A 42 23.45 4.61 -3.11
CA HIS A 42 22.19 5.23 -2.71
C HIS A 42 21.18 5.35 -3.86
N LEU A 43 21.62 5.44 -5.12
CA LEU A 43 20.71 5.39 -6.27
C LEU A 43 19.98 4.04 -6.38
N TRP A 44 20.62 2.92 -5.99
CA TRP A 44 19.96 1.61 -5.97
C TRP A 44 18.80 1.52 -4.97
N VAL A 45 18.82 2.32 -3.90
CA VAL A 45 17.70 2.41 -2.94
C VAL A 45 16.43 2.98 -3.58
N LEU A 46 16.54 3.71 -4.69
CA LEU A 46 15.39 4.25 -5.42
C LEU A 46 14.71 3.24 -6.33
N VAL A 47 15.34 2.10 -6.64
CA VAL A 47 14.79 1.09 -7.56
C VAL A 47 13.45 0.52 -7.03
N PRO A 48 13.31 0.12 -5.75
CA PRO A 48 12.02 -0.26 -5.19
C PRO A 48 10.95 0.84 -5.28
N VAL A 49 11.35 2.11 -5.07
CA VAL A 49 10.44 3.27 -5.12
C VAL A 49 9.85 3.43 -6.53
N TYR A 50 10.68 3.29 -7.56
CA TYR A 50 10.22 3.27 -8.94
C TYR A 50 9.31 2.06 -9.23
N GLY A 51 9.63 0.89 -8.67
CA GLY A 51 8.81 -0.32 -8.77
C GLY A 51 7.40 -0.11 -8.19
N TRP A 52 7.28 0.52 -7.03
CA TRP A 52 5.99 0.87 -6.43
C TRP A 52 5.21 1.86 -7.29
N ALA A 53 5.90 2.85 -7.85
CA ALA A 53 5.25 3.81 -8.75
C ALA A 53 4.72 3.14 -10.02
N LYS A 54 5.50 2.21 -10.60
CA LYS A 54 5.06 1.40 -11.73
C LYS A 54 3.89 0.50 -11.38
N TYR A 55 3.91 -0.14 -10.20
CA TYR A 55 2.80 -0.96 -9.73
C TYR A 55 1.51 -0.15 -9.62
N ALA A 56 1.55 1.02 -8.97
CA ALA A 56 0.40 1.90 -8.82
C ALA A 56 -0.10 2.46 -10.18
N ALA A 57 0.81 2.81 -11.09
CA ALA A 57 0.44 3.28 -12.42
C ALA A 57 -0.21 2.16 -13.26
N ILE A 58 0.29 0.92 -13.19
CA ILE A 58 -0.30 -0.24 -13.89
C ILE A 58 -1.67 -0.59 -13.30
N SER A 59 -1.83 -0.49 -11.98
CA SER A 59 -3.13 -0.60 -11.31
C SER A 59 -4.16 0.37 -11.90
N GLY A 60 -3.82 1.67 -11.93
CA GLY A 60 -4.65 2.69 -12.55
C GLY A 60 -4.89 2.47 -14.05
N LEU A 61 -3.90 1.96 -14.79
CA LEU A 61 -4.04 1.61 -16.21
C LEU A 61 -5.14 0.56 -16.43
N ILE A 62 -5.20 -0.49 -15.61
CA ILE A 62 -6.27 -1.50 -15.70
C ILE A 62 -7.63 -0.86 -15.41
N SER A 63 -7.71 0.00 -14.39
CA SER A 63 -8.94 0.74 -14.08
C SER A 63 -9.39 1.63 -15.24
N ARG A 64 -8.46 2.32 -15.94
CA ARG A 64 -8.78 3.16 -17.11
C ARG A 64 -9.34 2.32 -18.26
N LEU A 65 -8.70 1.21 -18.58
CA LEU A 65 -9.17 0.30 -19.63
C LEU A 65 -10.56 -0.24 -19.31
N ALA A 66 -10.76 -0.73 -18.08
CA ALA A 66 -12.07 -1.20 -17.62
C ALA A 66 -13.12 -0.07 -17.66
N PHE A 67 -12.77 1.16 -17.31
CA PHE A 67 -13.68 2.30 -17.39
C PHE A 67 -14.06 2.64 -18.84
N GLY A 68 -13.10 2.64 -19.77
CA GLY A 68 -13.33 2.88 -21.20
C GLY A 68 -14.33 1.90 -21.80
N GLU A 69 -14.20 0.61 -21.47
CA GLU A 69 -15.17 -0.42 -21.87
C GLU A 69 -16.58 -0.12 -21.34
N LEU A 70 -16.70 0.32 -20.09
CA LEU A 70 -17.99 0.62 -19.47
C LEU A 70 -18.71 1.83 -20.07
N ILE A 71 -17.98 2.77 -20.65
CA ILE A 71 -18.53 3.96 -21.31
C ILE A 71 -18.63 3.82 -22.84
N TYR A 72 -18.43 2.60 -23.37
CA TYR A 72 -18.43 2.30 -24.81
C TYR A 72 -17.37 3.08 -25.62
N GLN A 73 -16.26 3.44 -24.98
CA GLN A 73 -15.11 4.10 -25.61
C GLN A 73 -13.83 3.29 -25.28
N PRO A 74 -13.67 2.09 -25.86
CA PRO A 74 -12.51 1.25 -25.57
C PRO A 74 -11.22 1.89 -26.08
N GLU A 75 -10.20 1.90 -25.23
CA GLU A 75 -8.88 2.42 -25.56
C GLU A 75 -7.87 1.27 -25.71
N GLY A 76 -6.96 1.38 -26.68
CA GLY A 76 -5.83 0.46 -26.78
C GLY A 76 -4.86 0.58 -25.60
N VAL A 77 -4.23 -0.53 -25.20
CA VAL A 77 -3.28 -0.56 -24.07
C VAL A 77 -2.13 0.44 -24.25
N GLN A 78 -1.64 0.63 -25.48
CA GLN A 78 -0.56 1.57 -25.79
C GLN A 78 -1.00 3.02 -25.58
N THR A 79 -2.21 3.38 -26.00
CA THR A 79 -2.80 4.71 -25.81
C THR A 79 -3.05 5.00 -24.33
N ALA A 80 -3.66 4.05 -23.61
CA ALA A 80 -3.86 4.19 -22.17
C ALA A 80 -2.50 4.31 -21.44
N ARG A 81 -1.47 3.58 -21.87
CA ARG A 81 -0.12 3.67 -21.32
C ARG A 81 0.55 5.02 -21.58
N SER A 82 0.37 5.63 -22.75
CA SER A 82 0.95 6.95 -23.04
C SER A 82 0.31 8.05 -22.18
N HIS A 83 -0.95 7.90 -21.80
CA HIS A 83 -1.63 8.79 -20.86
C HIS A 83 -1.15 8.61 -19.40
N ILE A 84 -0.92 7.36 -18.99
CA ILE A 84 -0.58 7.00 -17.59
C ILE A 84 0.91 7.22 -17.26
N ASN A 85 1.82 6.87 -18.18
CA ASN A 85 3.27 6.91 -17.92
C ASN A 85 3.80 8.29 -17.45
N PRO A 86 3.39 9.43 -18.04
CA PRO A 86 3.79 10.75 -17.58
C PRO A 86 3.36 11.06 -16.14
N ARG A 87 2.29 10.39 -15.66
CA ARG A 87 1.69 10.59 -14.33
C ARG A 87 2.16 9.58 -13.29
N LEU A 88 3.19 8.80 -13.59
CA LEU A 88 3.70 7.72 -12.73
C LEU A 88 3.94 8.17 -11.27
N TRP A 89 4.55 9.34 -11.08
CA TRP A 89 4.82 9.87 -9.73
C TRP A 89 3.56 10.37 -9.03
N SER A 90 2.55 10.81 -9.78
CA SER A 90 1.23 11.16 -9.24
C SER A 90 0.51 9.92 -8.68
N PHE A 91 0.61 8.77 -9.35
CA PHE A 91 0.08 7.50 -8.82
C PHE A 91 0.79 7.08 -7.53
N LEU A 92 2.12 7.20 -7.48
CA LEU A 92 2.88 6.95 -6.26
C LEU A 92 2.43 7.88 -5.13
N ARG A 93 2.25 9.18 -5.42
CA ARG A 93 1.74 10.16 -4.46
C ARG A 93 0.35 9.80 -3.94
N VAL A 94 -0.58 9.38 -4.80
CA VAL A 94 -1.92 8.91 -4.39
C VAL A 94 -1.79 7.72 -3.43
N ALA A 95 -0.99 6.71 -3.80
CA ALA A 95 -0.79 5.52 -2.99
C ALA A 95 -0.23 5.87 -1.60
N PHE A 96 0.81 6.70 -1.53
CA PHE A 96 1.36 7.16 -0.25
C PHE A 96 0.39 8.04 0.54
N GLN A 97 -0.34 8.94 -0.12
CA GLN A 97 -1.28 9.82 0.57
C GLN A 97 -2.40 9.00 1.24
N VAL A 98 -2.97 8.02 0.53
CA VAL A 98 -3.97 7.11 1.09
C VAL A 98 -3.35 6.23 2.18
N GLY A 99 -2.16 5.65 1.93
CA GLY A 99 -1.46 4.78 2.88
C GLY A 99 -1.11 5.49 4.20
N ILE A 100 -0.53 6.70 4.12
CA ILE A 100 -0.21 7.53 5.28
C ILE A 100 -1.47 7.95 6.02
N SER A 101 -2.54 8.34 5.30
CA SER A 101 -3.82 8.71 5.94
C SER A 101 -4.40 7.54 6.73
N LEU A 102 -4.40 6.33 6.15
CA LEU A 102 -4.85 5.13 6.85
C LEU A 102 -3.94 4.75 8.02
N LEU A 103 -2.62 4.95 7.91
CA LEU A 103 -1.68 4.70 9.01
C LEU A 103 -1.93 5.66 10.19
N ILE A 104 -2.11 6.96 9.91
CA ILE A 104 -2.42 7.96 10.95
C ILE A 104 -3.74 7.59 11.64
N ILE A 105 -4.76 7.19 10.88
CA ILE A 105 -6.05 6.76 11.42
C ILE A 105 -5.90 5.48 12.24
N TYR A 106 -5.13 4.50 11.75
CA TYR A 106 -4.84 3.28 12.50
C TYR A 106 -4.22 3.59 13.85
N ILE A 107 -3.18 4.44 13.90
CA ILE A 107 -2.52 4.84 15.15
C ILE A 107 -3.51 5.56 16.07
N GLY A 108 -4.28 6.52 15.54
CA GLY A 108 -5.29 7.24 16.33
C GLY A 108 -6.36 6.31 16.92
N LEU A 109 -6.91 5.40 16.11
CA LEU A 109 -7.90 4.42 16.55
C LEU A 109 -7.30 3.40 17.53
N ALA A 110 -6.06 2.98 17.35
CA ALA A 110 -5.37 2.07 18.26
C ALA A 110 -5.13 2.71 19.63
N ILE A 111 -4.74 4.00 19.67
CA ILE A 111 -4.60 4.76 20.92
C ILE A 111 -5.96 4.89 21.61
N VAL A 112 -6.99 5.36 20.89
CA VAL A 112 -8.34 5.51 21.44
C VAL A 112 -8.88 4.17 21.93
N GLY A 113 -8.73 3.12 21.15
CA GLY A 113 -9.15 1.77 21.50
C GLY A 113 -8.40 1.22 22.72
N GLY A 114 -7.09 1.45 22.81
CA GLY A 114 -6.29 1.04 23.95
C GLY A 114 -6.70 1.75 25.24
N VAL A 115 -6.95 3.06 25.18
CA VAL A 115 -7.43 3.84 26.34
C VAL A 115 -8.82 3.37 26.77
N LEU A 116 -9.78 3.32 25.85
CA LEU A 116 -11.14 2.86 26.14
C LEU A 116 -11.14 1.42 26.66
N GLY A 117 -10.33 0.56 26.04
CA GLY A 117 -10.15 -0.83 26.41
C GLY A 117 -9.59 -1.00 27.82
N ALA A 118 -8.58 -0.20 28.19
CA ALA A 118 -8.01 -0.21 29.53
C ALA A 118 -9.02 0.26 30.59
N LEU A 119 -9.80 1.31 30.29
CA LEU A 119 -10.84 1.81 31.20
C LEU A 119 -11.93 0.77 31.43
N ILE A 120 -12.49 0.21 30.35
CA ILE A 120 -13.55 -0.80 30.41
C ILE A 120 -13.02 -2.05 31.13
N GLY A 121 -11.87 -2.56 30.71
CA GLY A 121 -11.28 -3.76 31.32
C GLY A 121 -10.91 -3.55 32.79
N GLY A 122 -10.50 -2.35 33.17
CA GLY A 122 -10.22 -1.98 34.56
C GLY A 122 -11.47 -2.05 35.45
N VAL A 123 -12.55 -1.41 34.99
CA VAL A 123 -13.86 -1.41 35.68
C VAL A 123 -14.42 -2.83 35.78
N LEU A 124 -14.44 -3.58 34.68
CA LEU A 124 -14.97 -4.95 34.67
C LEU A 124 -14.12 -5.88 35.54
N GLY A 125 -12.79 -5.75 35.52
CA GLY A 125 -11.90 -6.52 36.39
C GLY A 125 -12.20 -6.26 37.87
N GLY A 126 -12.43 -5.00 38.25
CA GLY A 126 -12.83 -4.64 39.62
C GLY A 126 -14.21 -5.18 40.03
N ILE A 127 -15.20 -5.12 39.13
CA ILE A 127 -16.58 -5.58 39.42
C ILE A 127 -16.63 -7.11 39.56
N PHE A 128 -16.01 -7.85 38.65
CA PHE A 128 -16.12 -9.30 38.61
C PHE A 128 -15.07 -10.03 39.48
N GLY A 129 -14.21 -9.31 40.19
CA GLY A 129 -13.15 -9.88 41.02
C GLY A 129 -12.13 -10.72 40.24
N VAL A 130 -12.07 -10.55 38.91
CA VAL A 130 -11.09 -11.18 38.03
C VAL A 130 -9.83 -10.31 38.04
N SER A 131 -8.65 -10.90 37.87
CA SER A 131 -7.40 -10.14 37.80
C SER A 131 -7.51 -9.01 36.78
N THR A 132 -7.44 -7.77 37.26
CA THR A 132 -7.64 -6.56 36.45
C THR A 132 -6.72 -6.52 35.24
N GLY A 133 -5.47 -7.00 35.38
CA GLY A 133 -4.52 -7.08 34.27
C GLY A 133 -4.99 -7.99 33.12
N ILE A 134 -5.49 -9.19 33.42
CA ILE A 134 -5.98 -10.12 32.39
C ILE A 134 -7.25 -9.55 31.73
N THR A 135 -8.17 -9.00 32.52
CA THR A 135 -9.41 -8.42 31.97
C THR A 135 -9.12 -7.21 31.08
N VAL A 136 -8.16 -6.35 31.45
CA VAL A 136 -7.70 -5.23 30.61
C VAL A 136 -7.10 -5.72 29.30
N ILE A 137 -6.25 -6.75 29.32
CA ILE A 137 -5.63 -7.28 28.09
C ILE A 137 -6.69 -7.87 27.16
N ILE A 138 -7.59 -8.71 27.68
CA ILE A 138 -8.59 -9.41 26.86
C ILE A 138 -9.65 -8.44 26.36
N VAL A 139 -10.34 -7.75 27.27
CA VAL A 139 -11.44 -6.84 26.90
C VAL A 139 -10.89 -5.65 26.14
N GLY A 140 -9.77 -5.09 26.59
CA GLY A 140 -9.16 -3.97 25.91
C GLY A 140 -8.60 -4.32 24.54
N GLY A 141 -8.03 -5.52 24.38
CA GLY A 141 -7.63 -6.06 23.09
C GLY A 141 -8.82 -6.16 22.13
N ILE A 142 -9.93 -6.77 22.57
CA ILE A 142 -11.15 -6.92 21.75
C ILE A 142 -11.71 -5.55 21.35
N VAL A 143 -11.87 -4.63 22.30
CA VAL A 143 -12.38 -3.27 22.04
C VAL A 143 -11.51 -2.55 21.02
N THR A 144 -10.19 -2.62 21.19
CA THR A 144 -9.23 -1.99 20.27
C THR A 144 -9.35 -2.58 18.87
N VAL A 145 -9.37 -3.91 18.75
CA VAL A 145 -9.48 -4.60 17.46
C VAL A 145 -10.78 -4.23 16.76
N VAL A 146 -11.92 -4.26 17.46
CA VAL A 146 -13.22 -3.89 16.89
C VAL A 146 -13.23 -2.44 16.41
N LEU A 147 -12.74 -1.51 17.23
CA LEU A 147 -12.67 -0.09 16.87
C LEU A 147 -11.77 0.16 15.66
N VAL A 148 -10.59 -0.45 15.63
CA VAL A 148 -9.65 -0.35 14.51
C VAL A 148 -10.26 -0.93 13.24
N LEU A 149 -10.87 -2.12 13.29
CA LEU A 149 -11.49 -2.76 12.13
C LEU A 149 -12.63 -1.90 11.56
N LEU A 150 -13.60 -1.53 12.40
CA LEU A 150 -14.75 -0.73 11.95
C LEU A 150 -14.32 0.65 11.42
N GLY A 151 -13.42 1.32 12.14
CA GLY A 151 -12.93 2.63 11.76
C GLY A 151 -12.11 2.58 10.45
N LEU A 152 -11.18 1.64 10.31
CA LEU A 152 -10.41 1.51 9.08
C LEU A 152 -11.28 1.15 7.89
N THR A 153 -12.23 0.22 8.02
CA THR A 153 -13.15 -0.11 6.93
C THR A 153 -14.03 1.09 6.54
N TRP A 154 -14.42 1.92 7.51
CA TRP A 154 -15.14 3.17 7.24
C TRP A 154 -14.28 4.15 6.43
N PHE A 155 -13.06 4.46 6.87
CA PHE A 155 -12.21 5.42 6.17
C PHE A 155 -11.68 4.89 4.83
N TYR A 156 -11.36 3.60 4.73
CA TYR A 156 -10.94 2.96 3.49
C TYR A 156 -11.99 3.10 2.38
N SER A 157 -13.28 2.97 2.73
CA SER A 157 -14.38 3.16 1.78
C SER A 157 -14.38 4.54 1.12
N ARG A 158 -13.76 5.55 1.76
CA ARG A 158 -13.68 6.91 1.23
C ARG A 158 -12.58 7.12 0.20
N TRP A 159 -11.57 6.25 0.20
CA TRP A 159 -10.41 6.35 -0.68
C TRP A 159 -10.27 5.16 -1.62
N ILE A 160 -11.20 4.19 -1.59
CA ILE A 160 -11.16 2.97 -2.40
C ILE A 160 -10.94 3.24 -3.90
N VAL A 161 -11.55 4.30 -4.45
CA VAL A 161 -11.43 4.68 -5.87
C VAL A 161 -10.39 5.77 -6.12
N ALA A 162 -9.54 6.15 -5.15
CA ALA A 162 -8.67 7.33 -5.26
C ALA A 162 -7.68 7.30 -6.44
N GLU A 163 -7.35 6.13 -7.00
CA GLU A 163 -6.51 6.00 -8.19
C GLU A 163 -7.28 6.16 -9.51
N VAL A 164 -8.60 5.93 -9.51
CA VAL A 164 -9.43 5.89 -10.73
C VAL A 164 -9.64 7.27 -11.35
N PRO A 165 -9.99 8.34 -10.61
CA PRO A 165 -10.07 9.67 -11.18
C PRO A 165 -8.77 10.06 -11.87
N LEU A 166 -7.61 9.83 -11.23
CA LEU A 166 -6.30 10.17 -11.81
C LEU A 166 -6.01 9.43 -13.12
N ALA A 167 -6.51 8.21 -13.23
CA ALA A 167 -6.34 7.36 -14.40
C ALA A 167 -7.27 7.74 -15.56
N VAL A 168 -8.47 8.24 -15.26
CA VAL A 168 -9.53 8.47 -16.25
C VAL A 168 -9.66 9.94 -16.64
N GLU A 169 -9.52 10.86 -15.69
CA GLU A 169 -9.76 12.29 -15.90
C GLU A 169 -8.49 13.02 -16.37
N GLU A 170 -8.63 13.90 -17.36
CA GLU A 170 -7.48 14.49 -18.05
C GLU A 170 -6.84 15.67 -17.32
N ASN A 171 -7.54 16.34 -16.41
CA ASN A 171 -7.07 17.61 -15.82
C ASN A 171 -7.04 17.58 -14.29
N ILE A 172 -6.65 16.45 -13.71
CA ILE A 172 -6.52 16.33 -12.25
C ILE A 172 -5.14 15.81 -11.83
N ASN A 173 -4.67 16.30 -10.70
CA ASN A 173 -3.46 15.81 -10.04
C ASN A 173 -3.77 14.75 -8.97
N GLY A 174 -2.72 14.15 -8.39
CA GLY A 174 -2.88 13.08 -7.39
C GLY A 174 -3.63 13.52 -6.12
N GLY A 175 -3.41 14.75 -5.63
CA GLY A 175 -4.10 15.24 -4.44
C GLY A 175 -5.60 15.47 -4.69
N GLU A 176 -5.93 16.06 -5.84
CA GLU A 176 -7.30 16.24 -6.32
C GLU A 176 -8.01 14.91 -6.49
N SER A 177 -7.34 13.88 -7.03
CA SER A 177 -7.91 12.54 -7.18
C SER A 177 -8.33 11.91 -5.84
N VAL A 178 -7.54 12.12 -4.79
CA VAL A 178 -7.88 11.65 -3.43
C VAL A 178 -9.08 12.42 -2.87
N ALA A 179 -9.11 13.75 -3.04
CA ALA A 179 -10.22 14.58 -2.60
C ALA A 179 -11.53 14.22 -3.34
N ARG A 180 -11.41 14.00 -4.65
CA ARG A 180 -12.50 13.58 -5.55
C ARG A 180 -13.12 12.26 -5.09
N SER A 181 -12.29 11.27 -4.79
CA SER A 181 -12.72 9.98 -4.23
C SER A 181 -13.49 10.15 -2.93
N TRP A 182 -12.98 11.00 -2.03
CA TRP A 182 -13.66 11.31 -0.77
C TRP A 182 -15.04 11.93 -1.00
N GLU A 183 -15.17 12.88 -1.92
CA GLU A 183 -16.43 13.57 -2.24
C GLU A 183 -17.49 12.63 -2.81
N LEU A 184 -17.12 11.81 -3.79
CA LEU A 184 -18.04 10.89 -4.45
C LEU A 184 -18.60 9.86 -3.47
N THR A 185 -17.76 9.36 -2.55
CA THR A 185 -18.08 8.29 -1.60
C THR A 185 -18.83 8.74 -0.35
N LYS A 186 -18.90 10.06 -0.03
CA LYS A 186 -19.47 10.55 1.26
C LYS A 186 -20.86 9.99 1.63
N ALA A 187 -21.75 9.87 0.65
CA ALA A 187 -23.16 9.50 0.83
C ALA A 187 -23.43 7.99 0.63
N SER A 188 -22.42 7.19 0.25
CA SER A 188 -22.60 5.80 -0.18
C SER A 188 -21.72 4.81 0.55
N VAL A 189 -21.19 5.17 1.73
CA VAL A 189 -20.24 4.36 2.52
C VAL A 189 -20.70 2.92 2.73
N PHE A 190 -21.90 2.71 3.28
CA PHE A 190 -22.39 1.35 3.57
C PHE A 190 -22.54 0.50 2.30
N ARG A 191 -22.96 1.12 1.19
CA ARG A 191 -23.06 0.44 -0.09
C ARG A 191 -21.68 0.07 -0.64
N ILE A 192 -20.70 0.97 -0.53
CA ILE A 192 -19.31 0.70 -0.90
C ILE A 192 -18.76 -0.46 -0.07
N GLN A 193 -19.00 -0.46 1.25
CA GLN A 193 -18.59 -1.55 2.13
C GLN A 193 -19.23 -2.88 1.72
N GLY A 194 -20.53 -2.88 1.38
CA GLY A 194 -21.20 -4.07 0.85
C GLY A 194 -20.56 -4.59 -0.46
N ILE A 195 -20.26 -3.68 -1.40
CA ILE A 195 -19.59 -4.04 -2.67
C ILE A 195 -18.19 -4.60 -2.41
N VAL A 196 -17.40 -3.95 -1.55
CA VAL A 196 -16.06 -4.39 -1.19
C VAL A 196 -16.10 -5.74 -0.47
N LEU A 197 -17.09 -5.96 0.41
CA LEU A 197 -17.28 -7.23 1.10
C LEU A 197 -17.60 -8.36 0.11
N VAL A 198 -18.51 -8.13 -0.83
CA VAL A 198 -18.82 -9.10 -1.88
C VAL A 198 -17.58 -9.37 -2.73
N GLY A 199 -16.84 -8.33 -3.14
CA GLY A 199 -15.59 -8.49 -3.87
C GLY A 199 -14.55 -9.29 -3.10
N PHE A 200 -14.42 -9.04 -1.80
CA PHE A 200 -13.56 -9.81 -0.91
C PHE A 200 -13.95 -11.29 -0.88
N ILE A 201 -15.23 -11.61 -0.68
CA ILE A 201 -15.75 -12.98 -0.68
C ILE A 201 -15.45 -13.69 -2.01
N VAL A 202 -15.61 -13.01 -3.14
CA VAL A 202 -15.29 -13.57 -4.47
C VAL A 202 -13.81 -13.94 -4.58
N THR A 203 -12.91 -13.10 -4.05
CA THR A 203 -11.46 -13.37 -4.08
C THR A 203 -10.97 -14.33 -2.99
N LEU A 204 -11.79 -14.60 -1.96
CA LEU A 204 -11.40 -15.33 -0.76
C LEU A 204 -10.85 -16.74 -1.06
N PRO A 205 -11.50 -17.59 -1.87
CA PRO A 205 -10.99 -18.95 -2.14
C PRO A 205 -9.57 -18.92 -2.72
N LEU A 206 -9.30 -17.98 -3.63
CA LEU A 206 -8.02 -17.82 -4.28
C LEU A 206 -6.95 -17.32 -3.30
N VAL A 207 -7.26 -16.30 -2.50
CA VAL A 207 -6.35 -15.78 -1.49
C VAL A 207 -6.06 -16.85 -0.43
N PHE A 208 -7.06 -17.63 -0.04
CA PHE A 208 -6.91 -18.72 0.92
C PHE A 208 -5.94 -19.79 0.46
N VAL A 209 -6.13 -20.30 -0.76
CA VAL A 209 -5.25 -21.33 -1.32
C VAL A 209 -3.83 -20.82 -1.53
N LEU A 210 -3.67 -19.59 -2.06
CA LEU A 210 -2.35 -19.10 -2.48
C LEU A 210 -1.54 -18.39 -1.39
N ASN A 211 -2.18 -17.89 -0.32
CA ASN A 211 -1.50 -17.13 0.73
C ASN A 211 -1.64 -17.80 2.10
N TYR A 212 -2.87 -18.11 2.52
CA TYR A 212 -3.11 -18.57 3.90
C TYR A 212 -2.71 -20.04 4.10
N ILE A 213 -3.07 -20.95 3.20
CA ILE A 213 -2.71 -22.38 3.34
C ILE A 213 -1.19 -22.60 3.45
N PRO A 214 -0.33 -22.07 2.54
CA PRO A 214 1.12 -22.22 2.67
C PRO A 214 1.67 -21.66 4.00
N SER A 215 1.12 -20.53 4.45
CA SER A 215 1.51 -19.89 5.71
C SER A 215 1.19 -20.74 6.93
N LEU A 216 0.11 -21.54 6.92
CA LEU A 216 -0.21 -22.45 8.02
C LEU A 216 0.83 -23.56 8.18
N PHE A 217 1.43 -24.04 7.09
CA PHE A 217 2.52 -25.01 7.16
C PHE A 217 3.78 -24.41 7.79
N LEU A 218 4.08 -23.12 7.53
CA LEU A 218 5.24 -22.44 8.13
C LEU A 218 5.17 -22.38 9.66
N ILE A 219 3.97 -22.25 10.25
CA ILE A 219 3.78 -22.22 11.72
C ILE A 219 4.26 -23.51 12.39
N ARG A 220 4.25 -24.64 11.66
CA ARG A 220 4.66 -25.96 12.18
C ARG A 220 6.13 -26.28 11.93
N LEU A 221 6.85 -25.43 11.19
CA LEU A 221 8.23 -25.68 10.78
C LEU A 221 9.19 -24.82 11.60
N GLU A 222 10.34 -25.39 11.95
CA GLU A 222 11.38 -24.65 12.66
C GLU A 222 12.07 -23.64 11.71
N PRO A 223 12.13 -22.35 12.09
CA PRO A 223 12.83 -21.34 11.30
C PRO A 223 14.30 -21.70 11.09
N GLY A 224 14.83 -21.46 9.88
CA GLY A 224 16.23 -21.72 9.53
C GLY A 224 16.51 -23.11 8.95
N THR A 225 15.52 -24.01 8.94
CA THR A 225 15.64 -25.31 8.25
C THR A 225 15.53 -25.16 6.73
N ALA A 226 16.09 -26.11 5.98
CA ALA A 226 15.96 -26.16 4.52
C ALA A 226 14.48 -26.28 4.09
N ILE A 227 13.70 -27.10 4.82
CA ILE A 227 12.28 -27.31 4.56
C ILE A 227 11.49 -26.02 4.77
N TYR A 228 11.73 -25.29 5.87
CA TYR A 228 11.12 -23.98 6.10
C TYR A 228 11.39 -23.02 4.93
N SER A 229 12.65 -22.96 4.47
CA SER A 229 13.06 -22.08 3.37
C SER A 229 12.35 -22.42 2.05
N ILE A 230 12.18 -23.71 1.75
CA ILE A 230 11.44 -24.18 0.57
C ILE A 230 9.97 -23.81 0.66
N VAL A 231 9.31 -24.09 1.79
CA VAL A 231 7.88 -23.75 1.99
C VAL A 231 7.67 -22.24 1.98
N ASN A 232 8.61 -21.46 2.52
CA ASN A 232 8.57 -20.01 2.47
C ASN A 232 8.68 -19.50 1.04
N LEU A 233 9.59 -20.06 0.23
CA LEU A 233 9.71 -19.72 -1.19
C LEU A 233 8.41 -20.03 -1.96
N ILE A 234 7.80 -21.20 -1.72
CA ILE A 234 6.50 -21.57 -2.29
C ILE A 234 5.42 -20.57 -1.87
N SER A 235 5.41 -20.15 -0.60
CA SER A 235 4.47 -19.16 -0.07
C SER A 235 4.62 -17.80 -0.75
N VAL A 236 5.86 -17.34 -0.96
CA VAL A 236 6.16 -16.09 -1.67
C VAL A 236 5.71 -16.17 -3.13
N ILE A 237 6.03 -17.26 -3.84
CA ILE A 237 5.60 -17.46 -5.23
C ILE A 237 4.07 -17.53 -5.32
N GLY A 238 3.43 -18.26 -4.42
CA GLY A 238 1.97 -18.35 -4.32
C GLY A 238 1.35 -16.97 -4.13
N SER A 239 1.90 -16.16 -3.23
CA SER A 239 1.45 -14.78 -3.00
C SER A 239 1.56 -13.90 -4.24
N LEU A 240 2.66 -14.00 -4.99
CA LEU A 240 2.84 -13.27 -6.25
C LEU A 240 1.80 -13.67 -7.30
N ILE A 241 1.58 -14.98 -7.50
CA ILE A 241 0.56 -15.50 -8.42
C ILE A 241 -0.84 -15.01 -7.99
N GLY A 242 -1.12 -15.08 -6.69
CA GLY A 242 -2.38 -14.59 -6.12
C GLY A 242 -2.59 -13.11 -6.45
N GLY A 243 -1.56 -12.27 -6.27
CA GLY A 243 -1.62 -10.85 -6.63
C GLY A 243 -1.94 -10.63 -8.12
N VAL A 244 -1.30 -11.37 -9.03
CA VAL A 244 -1.53 -11.28 -10.48
C VAL A 244 -2.98 -11.62 -10.85
N LEU A 245 -3.57 -12.62 -10.21
CA LEU A 245 -4.93 -13.08 -10.49
C LEU A 245 -6.01 -12.19 -9.83
N VAL A 246 -5.72 -11.67 -8.64
CA VAL A 246 -6.67 -10.87 -7.85
C VAL A 246 -6.72 -9.40 -8.31
N MET A 247 -5.58 -8.85 -8.75
CA MET A 247 -5.46 -7.43 -9.10
C MET A 247 -6.44 -6.97 -10.20
N PRO A 248 -6.59 -7.67 -11.35
CA PRO A 248 -7.49 -7.22 -12.42
C PRO A 248 -8.95 -7.10 -11.96
N PHE A 249 -9.40 -8.04 -11.13
CA PHE A 249 -10.75 -8.01 -10.56
C PHE A 249 -10.99 -6.76 -9.71
N TRP A 250 -10.07 -6.42 -8.81
CA TRP A 250 -10.20 -5.22 -7.98
C TRP A 250 -10.18 -3.93 -8.79
N GLN A 251 -9.36 -3.86 -9.84
CA GLN A 251 -9.30 -2.68 -10.70
C GLN A 251 -10.58 -2.52 -11.53
N ALA A 252 -11.14 -3.61 -12.08
CA ALA A 252 -12.43 -3.58 -12.74
C ALA A 252 -13.57 -3.17 -11.77
N LEU A 253 -13.58 -3.72 -10.55
CA LEU A 253 -14.56 -3.36 -9.52
C LEU A 253 -14.49 -1.86 -9.16
N LYS A 254 -13.28 -1.31 -9.03
CA LYS A 254 -13.09 0.12 -8.77
C LYS A 254 -13.56 0.99 -9.94
N ALA A 255 -13.34 0.57 -11.18
CA ALA A 255 -13.85 1.27 -12.37
C ALA A 255 -15.38 1.29 -12.42
N VAL A 256 -16.02 0.14 -12.19
CA VAL A 256 -17.49 0.03 -12.10
C VAL A 256 -18.04 0.89 -10.97
N LEU A 257 -17.43 0.81 -9.78
CA LEU A 257 -17.81 1.62 -8.63
C LEU A 257 -17.69 3.11 -8.94
N TYR A 258 -16.61 3.52 -9.62
CA TYR A 258 -16.41 4.91 -10.00
C TYR A 258 -17.51 5.42 -10.94
N LEU A 259 -17.84 4.64 -11.97
CA LEU A 259 -18.92 4.96 -12.91
C LEU A 259 -20.27 5.06 -12.20
N ASP A 260 -20.59 4.13 -11.30
CA ASP A 260 -21.83 4.16 -10.53
C ASP A 260 -21.91 5.39 -9.60
N LEU A 261 -20.81 5.75 -8.92
CA LEU A 261 -20.75 6.94 -8.07
C LEU A 261 -20.96 8.22 -8.88
N ARG A 262 -20.30 8.37 -10.03
CA ARG A 262 -20.49 9.52 -10.92
C ARG A 262 -21.89 9.56 -11.53
N SER A 263 -22.44 8.42 -11.93
CA SER A 263 -23.80 8.35 -12.45
C SER A 263 -24.84 8.85 -11.45
N ARG A 264 -24.63 8.56 -10.15
CA ARG A 264 -25.55 8.97 -9.07
C ARG A 264 -25.35 10.41 -8.60
N ARG A 265 -24.11 10.89 -8.58
CA ARG A 265 -23.74 12.22 -8.06
C ARG A 265 -23.81 13.31 -9.11
N GLU A 266 -23.48 12.95 -10.35
CA GLU A 266 -23.20 13.90 -11.43
C GLU A 266 -24.08 13.66 -12.66
N GLY A 267 -24.91 12.61 -12.64
CA GLY A 267 -25.78 12.29 -13.77
C GLY A 267 -25.01 11.84 -15.01
N LEU A 268 -23.79 11.30 -14.87
CA LEU A 268 -22.95 10.84 -15.99
C LEU A 268 -23.70 9.89 -16.94
N GLY A 269 -24.58 9.04 -16.40
CA GLY A 269 -25.40 8.14 -17.22
C GLY A 269 -26.37 8.86 -18.17
N LEU A 270 -26.75 10.11 -17.90
CA LEU A 270 -27.54 10.95 -18.80
C LEU A 270 -26.64 11.53 -19.91
N GLN A 271 -25.45 12.01 -19.55
CA GLN A 271 -24.46 12.55 -20.50
C GLN A 271 -24.04 11.53 -21.55
N LEU A 272 -23.94 10.24 -21.17
CA LEU A 272 -23.59 9.16 -22.09
C LEU A 272 -24.73 8.75 -23.04
N ARG A 273 -25.98 9.14 -22.74
CA ARG A 273 -27.16 8.86 -23.58
C ARG A 273 -27.48 9.98 -24.56
N GLU A 274 -27.04 11.20 -24.25
CA GLU A 274 -27.16 12.33 -25.16
C GLU A 274 -26.15 12.13 -26.30
N PRO A 275 -26.57 12.15 -27.58
CA PRO A 275 -25.64 12.19 -28.68
C PRO A 275 -24.78 13.46 -28.55
N PRO A 276 -23.48 13.43 -28.92
CA PRO A 276 -22.64 14.60 -28.82
C PRO A 276 -23.33 15.76 -29.54
N SER A 277 -23.64 16.83 -28.81
CA SER A 277 -24.18 18.04 -29.41
C SER A 277 -23.19 18.49 -30.48
N GLN A 278 -23.59 18.36 -31.75
CA GLN A 278 -22.90 18.99 -32.85
C GLN A 278 -23.11 20.50 -32.68
N ASP A 279 -22.34 21.13 -31.80
CA ASP A 279 -22.12 22.55 -31.88
C ASP A 279 -21.23 22.79 -33.10
N PHE A 280 -21.89 22.83 -34.25
CA PHE A 280 -21.42 23.63 -35.36
C PHE A 280 -21.56 25.10 -34.95
N ARG A 281 -20.42 25.74 -34.65
CA ARG A 281 -20.09 27.13 -35.00
C ARG A 281 -18.63 27.43 -34.73
#